data_AF-A0A9P7JM29-F1
#
_entry.id   AF-A0A9P7JM29-F1
#
_cell.length_a   1.000
_cell.length_b   1.000
_cell.length_c   1.000
_cell.angle_alpha   90.00
_cell.angle_beta   90.00
_cell.angle_gamma   90.00
#
_symmetry.space_group_name_H-M   'P 1'
#
loop_
_entity.id
_entity.type
_entity.pdbx_description
1 polymer ?
#
loop_
_entity_poly.entity_id
_entity_poly.type
_entity_poly.pdbx_seq_one_letter_code
_entity_poly.pdbx_strand_id
1 'polypeptide(L)'
;MGFLDAFSSSQTQYDNFQSDDAPHQATLSHELLGGAVAFEAAKAYEDHCAKNGKPQSHALAKELFAGFAGAAVDRLVETKGADAWSAHQRQRAQSHAQEQIQETFTEDVYRENY
;
A
#
# COMPACT_ATOMS: atom_id res chain seq x y z
N MET A 1 4.14 9.38 -16.85
CA MET A 1 4.46 9.23 -15.41
C MET A 1 4.39 7.74 -15.10
N GLY A 2 5.18 7.24 -14.16
CA GLY A 2 5.22 5.80 -13.84
C GLY A 2 4.08 5.42 -12.89
N PHE A 3 3.72 4.13 -12.84
CA PHE A 3 2.61 3.66 -12.03
C PHE A 3 2.78 3.95 -10.52
N LEU A 4 4.00 3.81 -9.99
CA LEU A 4 4.30 4.17 -8.61
C LEU A 4 4.25 5.69 -8.34
N ASP A 5 4.36 6.53 -9.37
CA ASP A 5 4.29 7.99 -9.22
C ASP A 5 2.90 8.44 -8.75
N ALA A 6 1.86 7.67 -9.12
CA ALA A 6 0.49 7.85 -8.62
C ALA A 6 0.41 7.61 -7.10
N PHE A 7 1.34 6.86 -6.53
CA PHE A 7 1.44 6.52 -5.10
C PHE A 7 2.52 7.34 -4.37
N SER A 8 2.94 8.49 -4.90
CA SER A 8 3.99 9.33 -4.30
C SER A 8 3.64 9.83 -2.88
N SER A 9 2.36 10.06 -2.59
CA SER A 9 1.88 10.33 -1.22
C SER A 9 2.12 9.12 -0.32
N SER A 10 1.65 7.93 -0.74
CA SER A 10 1.84 6.63 -0.08
C SER A 10 3.32 6.30 0.16
N GLN A 11 4.19 6.64 -0.79
CA GLN A 11 5.64 6.51 -0.66
C GLN A 11 6.19 7.32 0.50
N THR A 12 5.77 8.59 0.62
CA THR A 12 6.19 9.45 1.73
C THR A 12 5.77 8.85 3.07
N GLN A 13 4.57 8.27 3.15
CA GLN A 13 4.10 7.61 4.39
C GLN A 13 4.88 6.32 4.69
N TYR A 14 5.26 5.55 3.67
CA TYR A 14 6.11 4.38 3.81
C TYR A 14 7.52 4.73 4.33
N ASP A 15 8.14 5.78 3.78
CA ASP A 15 9.48 6.21 4.18
C ASP A 15 9.49 6.71 5.64
N ASN A 16 8.45 7.46 6.02
CA ASN A 16 8.24 7.87 7.41
C ASN A 16 7.96 6.67 8.34
N PHE A 17 7.26 5.65 7.85
CA PHE A 17 7.03 4.41 8.61
C PHE A 17 8.31 3.62 8.85
N GLN A 18 9.21 3.54 7.84
CA GLN A 18 10.49 2.85 7.96
C GLN A 18 11.49 3.58 8.85
N SER A 19 11.49 4.91 8.82
CA SER A 19 12.46 5.74 9.56
C SER A 19 12.34 5.54 11.08
N ASP A 20 13.43 5.14 11.74
CA ASP A 20 13.54 5.06 13.21
C ASP A 20 13.58 6.45 13.88
N ASP A 21 13.98 7.48 13.12
CA ASP A 21 14.11 8.89 13.52
C ASP A 21 12.81 9.69 13.34
N ALA A 22 11.68 9.02 13.05
CA ALA A 22 10.39 9.70 12.97
C ALA A 22 10.16 10.43 14.30
N PRO A 23 9.99 11.77 14.30
CA PRO A 23 9.84 12.54 15.53
C PRO A 23 8.73 11.88 16.34
N HIS A 24 9.04 11.51 17.59
CA HIS A 24 8.30 10.63 18.51
C HIS A 24 6.83 11.00 18.82
N GLN A 25 6.15 11.76 17.95
CA GLN A 25 4.79 12.25 18.07
C GLN A 25 3.95 12.13 16.79
N ALA A 26 4.51 11.65 15.67
CA ALA A 26 3.63 11.11 14.63
C ALA A 26 3.12 9.76 15.17
N THR A 27 2.00 9.80 15.89
CA THR A 27 1.18 8.62 16.18
C THR A 27 1.21 7.71 14.95
N LEU A 28 1.27 6.39 15.14
CA LEU A 28 0.98 5.39 14.10
C LEU A 28 -0.47 5.60 13.61
N SER A 29 -0.72 6.73 12.96
CA SER A 29 -2.00 7.16 12.45
C SER A 29 -2.37 6.12 11.41
N HIS A 30 -3.62 5.67 11.44
CA HIS A 30 -4.11 4.67 10.49
C HIS A 30 -3.90 5.12 9.03
N GLU A 31 -3.78 6.43 8.77
CA GLU A 31 -3.38 7.01 7.48
C GLU A 31 -1.91 6.78 7.12
N LEU A 32 -0.99 6.92 8.07
CA LEU A 32 0.44 6.66 7.83
C LEU A 32 0.66 5.16 7.60
N LEU A 33 0.01 4.32 8.40
CA LEU A 33 0.01 2.88 8.22
C LEU A 33 -0.67 2.46 6.91
N GLY A 34 -1.84 3.03 6.62
CA GLY A 34 -2.58 2.77 5.39
C GLY A 34 -1.79 3.17 4.15
N GLY A 35 -1.10 4.32 4.18
CA GLY A 35 -0.21 4.75 3.12
C GLY A 35 1.00 3.84 2.93
N ALA A 36 1.63 3.41 4.03
CA ALA A 36 2.73 2.44 3.96
C ALA A 36 2.27 1.10 3.35
N VAL A 37 1.11 0.59 3.77
CA VAL A 37 0.50 -0.63 3.21
C VAL A 37 0.17 -0.44 1.72
N ALA A 38 -0.45 0.69 1.35
CA ALA A 38 -0.83 0.99 -0.03
C ALA A 38 0.40 1.05 -0.96
N PHE A 39 1.48 1.68 -0.52
CA PHE A 39 2.72 1.77 -1.30
C PHE A 39 3.41 0.41 -1.47
N GLU A 40 3.50 -0.38 -0.40
CA GLU A 40 4.08 -1.73 -0.48
C GLU A 40 3.23 -2.65 -1.36
N ALA A 41 1.90 -2.51 -1.31
CA ALA A 41 0.98 -3.22 -2.20
C ALA A 41 1.15 -2.80 -3.66
N ALA A 42 1.31 -1.51 -3.94
CA ALA A 42 1.57 -0.99 -5.28
C ALA A 42 2.90 -1.55 -5.84
N LYS A 43 3.97 -1.56 -5.04
CA LYS A 43 5.25 -2.18 -5.44
C LYS A 43 5.11 -3.66 -5.77
N ALA A 44 4.40 -4.42 -4.93
CA ALA A 44 4.17 -5.84 -5.17
C ALA A 44 3.34 -6.08 -6.44
N TYR A 45 2.35 -5.22 -6.70
CA TYR A 45 1.56 -5.27 -7.92
C TYR A 45 2.40 -4.94 -9.18
N GLU A 46 3.26 -3.93 -9.13
CA GLU A 46 4.14 -3.58 -10.24
C GLU A 46 5.11 -4.74 -10.55
N ASP A 47 5.73 -5.32 -9.52
CA ASP A 47 6.60 -6.49 -9.67
C ASP A 47 5.84 -7.71 -10.23
N HIS A 48 4.59 -7.92 -9.80
CA HIS A 48 3.73 -8.95 -10.37
C HIS A 48 3.46 -8.69 -11.85
N CYS A 49 3.17 -7.45 -12.25
CA CYS A 49 2.94 -7.08 -13.64
C CYS A 49 4.20 -7.21 -14.48
N ALA A 50 5.36 -6.86 -13.94
CA ALA A 50 6.65 -7.03 -14.62
C ALA A 50 6.98 -8.50 -14.89
N LYS A 51 6.59 -9.41 -13.98
CA LYS A 51 6.85 -10.86 -14.07
C LYS A 51 5.81 -11.64 -14.87
N ASN A 52 4.52 -11.32 -14.69
CA ASN A 52 3.39 -12.10 -15.21
C ASN A 52 2.65 -11.40 -16.35
N GLY A 53 3.01 -10.15 -16.64
CA GLY A 53 2.24 -9.28 -17.53
C GLY A 53 1.07 -8.62 -16.82
N LYS A 54 0.41 -7.71 -17.54
CA LYS A 54 -0.73 -6.96 -17.01
C LYS A 54 -1.93 -7.86 -16.75
N PRO A 55 -2.72 -7.59 -15.68
CA PRO A 55 -3.98 -8.28 -15.48
C PRO A 55 -4.95 -8.03 -16.64
N GLN A 56 -5.89 -8.94 -16.83
CA GLN A 56 -6.82 -8.92 -17.96
C GLN A 56 -7.89 -7.81 -17.85
N SER A 57 -8.11 -7.28 -16.64
CA SER A 57 -9.10 -6.24 -16.39
C SER A 57 -8.74 -5.40 -15.17
N HIS A 58 -9.30 -4.19 -15.08
CA HIS A 58 -9.19 -3.33 -13.89
C HIS A 58 -9.77 -4.01 -12.64
N ALA A 59 -10.82 -4.83 -12.81
CA ALA A 59 -11.40 -5.59 -11.72
C ALA A 59 -10.40 -6.62 -11.15
N LEU A 60 -9.74 -7.40 -12.03
CA LEU A 60 -8.70 -8.35 -11.61
C LEU A 60 -7.50 -7.62 -11.00
N ALA A 61 -7.16 -6.44 -11.53
CA ALA A 61 -6.12 -5.61 -10.97
C ALA A 61 -6.43 -5.18 -9.53
N LYS A 62 -7.68 -4.74 -9.25
CA LYS A 62 -8.12 -4.40 -7.89
C LYS A 62 -8.08 -5.60 -6.94
N GLU A 63 -8.46 -6.78 -7.40
CA GLU A 63 -8.39 -8.00 -6.57
C GLU A 63 -6.94 -8.35 -6.21
N LEU A 64 -6.03 -8.28 -7.18
CA LEU A 64 -4.60 -8.47 -6.94
C LEU A 64 -4.07 -7.45 -5.93
N PHE A 65 -4.41 -6.17 -6.11
CA PHE A 65 -4.06 -5.11 -5.18
C PHE A 65 -4.58 -5.36 -3.77
N ALA A 66 -5.82 -5.81 -3.60
CA ALA A 66 -6.38 -6.14 -2.30
C ALA A 66 -5.62 -7.31 -1.64
N GLY A 67 -5.23 -8.31 -2.44
CA GLY A 67 -4.36 -9.40 -1.99
C GLY A 67 -2.98 -8.91 -1.54
N PHE A 68 -2.35 -8.03 -2.33
CA PHE A 68 -1.07 -7.43 -1.98
C PHE A 68 -1.16 -6.51 -0.75
N ALA A 69 -2.26 -5.79 -0.57
CA ALA A 69 -2.50 -4.99 0.64
C ALA A 69 -2.57 -5.87 1.89
N GLY A 70 -3.22 -7.05 1.81
CA GLY A 70 -3.20 -8.03 2.90
C GLY A 70 -1.78 -8.49 3.24
N ALA A 71 -1.02 -8.92 2.23
CA ALA A 71 0.36 -9.36 2.41
C ALA A 71 1.29 -8.24 2.91
N ALA A 72 1.05 -6.99 2.48
CA ALA A 72 1.80 -5.82 2.92
C ALA A 72 1.55 -5.52 4.40
N VAL A 73 0.31 -5.62 4.88
CA VAL A 73 0.00 -5.49 6.32
C VAL A 73 0.82 -6.49 7.12
N ASP A 74 0.78 -7.77 6.75
CA ASP A 74 1.50 -8.82 7.48
C ASP A 74 3.02 -8.56 7.48
N ARG A 75 3.59 -8.20 6.33
CA ARG A 75 5.03 -7.87 6.21
C ARG A 75 5.44 -6.68 7.08
N LEU A 76 4.62 -5.64 7.14
CA LEU A 76 4.91 -4.45 7.93
C LEU A 76 4.75 -4.73 9.45
N VAL A 77 3.79 -5.58 9.85
CA VAL A 77 3.72 -6.13 11.22
C VAL A 77 5.01 -6.85 11.57
N GLU A 78 5.47 -7.75 10.70
CA GLU A 78 6.70 -8.52 10.92
C GLU A 78 7.93 -7.62 11.05
N THR A 79 7.98 -6.53 10.26
CA THR A 79 9.11 -5.60 10.22
C THR A 79 9.23 -4.76 11.50
N LYS A 80 8.11 -4.25 12.05
CA LYS A 80 8.13 -3.45 13.30
C LYS A 80 7.92 -4.30 14.56
N GLY A 81 7.60 -5.58 14.42
CA GLY A 81 7.32 -6.49 15.52
C GLY A 81 5.82 -6.61 15.81
N ALA A 82 5.38 -7.82 16.17
CA ALA A 82 3.97 -8.14 16.40
C ALA A 82 3.29 -7.27 17.47
N ASP A 83 4.08 -6.75 18.43
CA ASP A 83 3.62 -5.90 19.53
C ASP A 83 3.39 -4.44 19.12
N ALA A 84 3.88 -4.02 17.95
CA ALA A 84 3.69 -2.65 17.48
C ALA A 84 2.21 -2.38 17.16
N TRP A 85 1.46 -3.39 16.70
CA TRP A 85 0.12 -3.20 16.13
C TRP A 85 -0.94 -4.11 16.75
N SER A 86 -1.99 -3.48 17.27
CA SER A 86 -3.21 -4.17 17.67
C SER A 86 -4.02 -4.67 16.45
N ALA A 87 -4.84 -5.70 16.64
CA ALA A 87 -5.71 -6.22 15.58
C ALA A 87 -6.63 -5.14 14.97
N HIS A 88 -7.10 -4.20 15.78
CA HIS A 88 -7.93 -3.09 15.33
C HIS A 88 -7.15 -2.09 14.45
N GLN A 89 -5.87 -1.82 14.77
CA GLN A 89 -5.00 -0.98 13.93
C GLN A 89 -4.73 -1.63 12.58
N ARG A 90 -4.50 -2.95 12.56
CA ARG A 90 -4.31 -3.72 11.31
C ARG A 90 -5.52 -3.60 10.40
N GLN A 91 -6.71 -3.82 10.96
CA GLN A 91 -7.95 -3.74 10.20
C GLN A 91 -8.17 -2.33 9.64
N ARG A 92 -7.96 -1.29 10.45
CA ARG A 92 -8.09 0.10 9.99
C ARG A 92 -7.03 0.50 8.97
N ALA A 93 -5.78 0.08 9.14
CA ALA A 93 -4.73 0.32 8.16
C ALA A 93 -5.06 -0.36 6.82
N GLN A 94 -5.58 -1.59 6.87
CA GLN A 94 -6.04 -2.31 5.68
C GLN A 94 -7.20 -1.58 4.99
N SER A 95 -8.21 -1.13 5.75
CA SER A 95 -9.32 -0.35 5.20
C SER A 95 -8.84 0.95 4.56
N HIS A 96 -8.00 1.73 5.25
CA HIS A 96 -7.43 2.96 4.70
C HIS A 96 -6.56 2.71 3.46
N ALA A 97 -5.78 1.63 3.44
CA ALA A 97 -4.99 1.26 2.28
C ALA A 97 -5.89 0.91 1.09
N GLN A 98 -6.98 0.17 1.32
CA GLN A 98 -7.95 -0.14 0.29
C GLN A 98 -8.66 1.11 -0.24
N GLU A 99 -8.98 2.06 0.62
CA GLU A 99 -9.54 3.37 0.22
C GLU A 99 -8.53 4.14 -0.64
N GLN A 100 -7.30 4.32 -0.16
CA GLN A 100 -6.25 5.00 -0.93
C GLN A 100 -5.99 4.33 -2.28
N ILE A 101 -5.90 2.99 -2.32
CA ILE A 101 -5.73 2.26 -3.56
C ILE A 101 -6.93 2.51 -4.48
N GLN A 102 -8.17 2.53 -3.98
CA GLN A 102 -9.33 2.80 -4.84
C GLN A 102 -9.36 4.23 -5.38
N GLU A 103 -8.94 5.20 -4.57
CA GLU A 103 -8.87 6.61 -4.97
C GLU A 103 -7.74 6.87 -5.98
N THR A 104 -6.57 6.26 -5.76
CA THR A 104 -5.40 6.41 -6.63
C THR A 104 -5.48 5.52 -7.88
N PHE A 105 -5.85 4.25 -7.72
CA PHE A 105 -5.89 3.26 -8.81
C PHE A 105 -7.22 3.33 -9.58
N THR A 106 -7.44 4.46 -10.21
CA THR A 106 -8.57 4.70 -11.10
C THR A 106 -8.40 3.96 -12.42
N GLU A 107 -9.48 3.87 -13.21
CA GLU A 107 -9.44 3.27 -14.55
C GLU A 107 -8.50 4.04 -15.49
N ASP A 108 -8.34 5.34 -15.27
CA ASP A 108 -7.43 6.20 -16.02
C ASP A 108 -5.96 5.84 -15.73
N VAL A 109 -5.59 5.77 -14.45
CA VAL A 109 -4.26 5.31 -14.01
C VAL A 109 -3.95 3.91 -14.52
N TYR A 110 -4.96 3.02 -14.56
CA TYR A 110 -4.78 1.69 -15.16
C TYR A 110 -4.48 1.76 -16.66
N ARG A 111 -5.19 2.58 -17.43
CA ARG A 111 -4.99 2.71 -18.89
C ARG A 111 -3.71 3.45 -19.26
N GLU A 112 -3.30 4.43 -18.48
CA GLU A 112 -2.08 5.20 -18.74
C GLU A 112 -0.81 4.38 -18.51
N ASN A 113 -0.88 3.38 -17.62
CA ASN A 113 0.28 2.59 -17.22
C ASN A 113 0.36 1.18 -17.86
N TYR A 114 -0.72 0.68 -18.49
CA TYR A 114 -0.80 -0.70 -19.01
C TYR A 114 -1.54 -0.82 -20.34
#